data_AF-A0A0D2D0C6-F1
#
_entry.id   AF-A0A0D2D0C6-F1
#
_cell.length_a   1.000
_cell.length_b   1.000
_cell.length_c   1.000
_cell.angle_alpha   90.00
_cell.angle_beta   90.00
_cell.angle_gamma   90.00
#
_symmetry.space_group_name_H-M   'P 1'
#
loop_
_entity.id
_entity.type
_entity.pdbx_description
1 polymer ?
#
loop_
_entity_poly.entity_id
_entity_poly.type
_entity_poly.pdbx_seq_one_letter_code
_entity_poly.pdbx_strand_id
1 'polypeptide(L)'
;MLYIDQPTQTGFSYSSLINGTYDLESLNITPEKFTASSSPIVNGTFGYGTFADQDVSTTANTTVAAAKALWHFSEHWFSSFPGYSTSSNKISVWGNSYGGFWVPETAVQISKHLKNLTDSHPLKAKNLKVDAIGITNGCVDFEYSMEGYLDFANNNTYGVKFLPQDLYEDAHNNVTKPGGCLDLIRQCRQASKVGDPGFSGNNATVNELCEDSFVYCESIIGLLNVLHNVSAFDVAIETPDTCPYYVPVAQYLNTADIQSAMGVPLNWTWDSNVVTALFGFVTDGPIRSTGDIVRQAGMPNIEYLLDEGVKVAMLFGDRDYRCPWTGGEATAKGASWKNQKGFLAAGYQELQGLGKGAKGGVVKQYGQLSFTRVFDSGHSLSAYAPEAVFRIFNRTTFGKDVATGQKVTGADYHTTGPTDSWGWRNKMPPLIQDSCMVEGKFLPANPWAALAAE
;
A
#
# COMPACT_ATOMS: atom_id res chain seq x y z
N MET A 1 -12.24 8.71 -10.52
CA MET A 1 -11.48 7.75 -9.70
C MET A 1 -12.45 6.69 -9.22
N LEU A 2 -12.01 5.43 -9.12
CA LEU A 2 -12.81 4.31 -8.62
C LEU A 2 -12.07 3.73 -7.41
N TYR A 3 -12.75 3.62 -6.28
CA TYR A 3 -12.25 2.96 -5.07
C TYR A 3 -12.92 1.59 -4.99
N ILE A 4 -12.13 0.56 -4.68
CA ILE A 4 -12.60 -0.83 -4.65
C ILE A 4 -12.16 -1.42 -3.31
N ASP A 5 -13.13 -1.81 -2.50
CA ASP A 5 -12.87 -2.62 -1.32
C ASP A 5 -12.55 -4.04 -1.78
N GLN A 6 -11.36 -4.53 -1.46
CA GLN A 6 -10.90 -5.86 -1.87
C GLN A 6 -9.83 -6.38 -0.90
N PRO A 7 -9.70 -7.70 -0.73
CA PRO A 7 -10.55 -8.77 -1.29
C PRO A 7 -11.94 -8.85 -0.62
N THR A 8 -12.68 -9.93 -0.88
CA THR A 8 -13.91 -10.23 -0.13
C THR A 8 -13.66 -10.20 1.38
N GLN A 9 -14.62 -9.70 2.15
CA GLN A 9 -14.55 -9.38 3.59
C GLN A 9 -13.84 -8.08 3.96
N THR A 10 -13.30 -7.31 3.02
CA THR A 10 -12.78 -5.96 3.27
C THR A 10 -13.89 -4.92 3.11
N GLY A 11 -14.07 -4.02 4.08
CA GLY A 11 -15.02 -2.90 4.01
C GLY A 11 -16.44 -3.35 3.68
N PHE A 12 -16.95 -2.94 2.52
CA PHE A 12 -18.26 -3.35 2.02
C PHE A 12 -18.25 -4.55 1.07
N SER A 13 -17.11 -5.17 0.79
CA SER A 13 -17.03 -6.37 -0.03
C SER A 13 -17.32 -7.61 0.81
N TYR A 14 -18.34 -8.39 0.45
CA TYR A 14 -18.78 -9.56 1.22
C TYR A 14 -19.21 -10.72 0.33
N SER A 15 -19.14 -11.93 0.86
CA SER A 15 -19.67 -13.18 0.28
C SER A 15 -21.08 -13.46 0.77
N SER A 16 -21.26 -13.52 2.09
CA SER A 16 -22.56 -13.61 2.74
C SER A 16 -22.59 -12.73 4.00
N LEU A 17 -23.80 -12.49 4.50
CA LEU A 17 -24.06 -11.57 5.60
C LEU A 17 -24.33 -12.33 6.88
N ILE A 18 -23.74 -11.87 7.97
CA ILE A 18 -24.00 -12.34 9.32
C ILE A 18 -24.39 -11.16 10.20
N ASN A 19 -25.21 -11.43 11.21
CA ASN A 19 -25.40 -10.51 12.31
C ASN A 19 -24.36 -10.81 13.39
N GLY A 20 -23.85 -9.77 14.04
CA GLY A 20 -22.81 -9.93 15.03
C GLY A 20 -22.52 -8.65 15.82
N THR A 21 -21.60 -8.79 16.76
CA THR A 21 -21.01 -7.66 17.49
C THR A 21 -19.65 -7.30 16.92
N TYR A 22 -19.25 -6.04 17.08
CA TYR A 22 -17.98 -5.51 16.61
C TYR A 22 -17.32 -4.69 17.72
N ASP A 23 -16.07 -5.04 17.99
CA ASP A 23 -15.23 -4.39 18.99
C ASP A 23 -14.20 -3.50 18.26
N LEU A 24 -14.24 -2.19 18.49
CA LEU A 24 -13.38 -1.20 17.84
C LEU A 24 -11.92 -1.24 18.31
N GLU A 25 -11.62 -1.87 19.44
CA GLU A 25 -10.26 -1.97 19.98
C GLU A 25 -9.52 -3.16 19.38
N SER A 26 -10.20 -4.32 19.32
CA SER A 26 -9.65 -5.56 18.73
C SER A 26 -9.96 -5.73 17.25
N LEU A 27 -10.88 -4.92 16.71
CA LEU A 27 -11.42 -5.03 15.34
C LEU A 27 -12.11 -6.38 15.04
N ASN A 28 -12.45 -7.13 16.09
CA ASN A 28 -13.07 -8.44 15.95
C ASN A 28 -14.57 -8.33 15.68
N ILE A 29 -15.04 -9.14 14.73
CA ILE A 29 -16.46 -9.39 14.49
C ILE A 29 -16.82 -10.73 15.13
N THR A 30 -17.78 -10.72 16.06
CA THR A 30 -18.28 -11.95 16.69
C THR A 30 -19.68 -12.27 16.16
N PRO A 31 -19.88 -13.37 15.41
CA PRO A 31 -21.20 -13.76 14.91
C PRO A 31 -22.18 -14.03 16.05
N GLU A 32 -23.36 -13.42 15.98
CA GLU A 32 -24.41 -13.57 17.00
C GLU A 32 -25.81 -13.68 16.38
N LYS A 33 -26.66 -14.50 17.00
CA LYS A 33 -28.08 -14.59 16.66
C LYS A 33 -28.87 -13.69 17.61
N PHE A 34 -29.15 -12.47 17.18
CA PHE A 34 -30.00 -11.56 17.95
C PHE A 34 -31.43 -12.12 18.04
N THR A 35 -31.85 -12.50 19.24
CA THR A 35 -33.26 -12.76 19.53
C THR A 35 -33.91 -11.47 20.02
N ALA A 36 -35.20 -11.27 19.75
CA ALA A 36 -35.92 -10.04 20.10
C ALA A 36 -35.91 -9.70 21.61
N SER A 37 -35.48 -10.61 22.49
CA SER A 37 -35.46 -10.46 23.94
C SER A 37 -34.11 -10.04 24.54
N SER A 38 -33.01 -10.00 23.77
CA SER A 38 -31.69 -9.62 24.31
C SER A 38 -30.84 -8.94 23.24
N SER A 39 -31.01 -7.62 23.09
CA SER A 39 -30.03 -6.81 22.35
C SER A 39 -28.71 -6.76 23.14
N PRO A 40 -27.55 -6.87 22.47
CA PRO A 40 -26.25 -6.75 23.14
C PRO A 40 -26.08 -5.36 23.75
N ILE A 41 -25.33 -5.29 24.86
CA ILE A 41 -24.98 -4.02 25.51
C ILE A 41 -24.00 -3.29 24.59
N VAL A 42 -24.38 -2.11 24.10
CA VAL A 42 -23.52 -1.25 23.27
C VAL A 42 -22.84 -0.17 24.11
N ASN A 43 -21.64 0.23 23.70
CA ASN A 43 -20.91 1.36 24.27
C ASN A 43 -20.11 2.09 23.18
N GLY A 44 -19.21 3.01 23.56
CA GLY A 44 -18.43 3.81 22.60
C GLY A 44 -17.46 3.01 21.72
N THR A 45 -17.01 1.84 22.16
CA THR A 45 -16.07 0.95 21.46
C THR A 45 -16.68 -0.39 21.05
N PHE A 46 -17.91 -0.69 21.45
CA PHE A 46 -18.58 -1.96 21.19
C PHE A 46 -19.97 -1.75 20.59
N GLY A 47 -20.20 -2.29 19.40
CA GLY A 47 -21.44 -2.17 18.65
C GLY A 47 -21.98 -3.51 18.15
N TYR A 48 -23.16 -3.48 17.54
CA TYR A 48 -23.70 -4.61 16.78
C TYR A 48 -24.16 -4.16 15.41
N GLY A 49 -24.23 -5.11 14.49
CA GLY A 49 -24.53 -4.81 13.11
C GLY A 49 -24.64 -6.06 12.24
N THR A 50 -24.64 -5.81 10.95
CA THR A 50 -24.55 -6.83 9.91
C THR A 50 -23.17 -6.72 9.26
N PHE A 51 -22.46 -7.83 9.11
CA PHE A 51 -21.09 -7.88 8.63
C PHE A 51 -20.90 -8.99 7.60
N ALA A 52 -19.73 -9.02 6.95
CA ALA A 52 -19.32 -10.17 6.14
C ALA A 52 -19.13 -11.43 7.00
N ASP A 53 -19.29 -12.62 6.41
CA ASP A 53 -19.37 -13.92 7.11
C ASP A 53 -18.15 -14.41 7.89
N GLN A 54 -17.01 -13.71 7.82
CA GLN A 54 -15.76 -14.08 8.50
C GLN A 54 -15.20 -15.47 8.09
N ASP A 55 -15.65 -16.03 6.96
CA ASP A 55 -15.23 -17.36 6.52
C ASP A 55 -13.91 -17.30 5.73
N VAL A 56 -12.82 -17.82 6.29
CA VAL A 56 -11.51 -17.85 5.63
C VAL A 56 -11.53 -18.48 4.22
N SER A 57 -12.52 -19.32 3.90
CA SER A 57 -12.65 -19.98 2.59
C SER A 57 -13.33 -19.12 1.52
N THR A 58 -13.94 -18.00 1.89
CA THR A 58 -14.68 -17.10 0.98
C THR A 58 -13.88 -15.87 0.55
N THR A 59 -12.64 -15.74 1.01
CA THR A 59 -11.75 -14.63 0.67
C THR A 59 -10.45 -15.09 -0.01
N ALA A 60 -9.79 -14.16 -0.70
CA ALA A 60 -8.47 -14.40 -1.25
C ALA A 60 -7.43 -14.40 -0.12
N ASN A 61 -6.47 -15.31 -0.18
CA ASN A 61 -5.42 -15.45 0.81
C ASN A 61 -4.01 -15.21 0.24
N THR A 62 -3.92 -14.74 -1.00
CA THR A 62 -2.66 -14.35 -1.67
C THR A 62 -2.90 -13.15 -2.57
N THR A 63 -1.85 -12.36 -2.81
CA THR A 63 -1.88 -11.19 -3.69
C THR A 63 -2.27 -11.58 -5.13
N VAL A 64 -1.78 -12.72 -5.62
CA VAL A 64 -2.11 -13.23 -6.96
C VAL A 64 -3.59 -13.63 -7.06
N ALA A 65 -4.14 -14.29 -6.04
CA ALA A 65 -5.56 -14.64 -6.03
C ALA A 65 -6.46 -13.38 -6.00
N ALA A 66 -6.11 -12.39 -5.17
CA ALA A 66 -6.82 -11.12 -5.10
C ALA A 66 -6.78 -10.37 -6.45
N ALA A 67 -5.62 -10.33 -7.11
CA ALA A 67 -5.47 -9.70 -8.42
C ALA A 67 -6.27 -10.40 -9.54
N LYS A 68 -6.41 -11.73 -9.49
CA LYS A 68 -7.29 -12.48 -10.42
C LYS A 68 -8.77 -12.10 -10.22
N ALA A 69 -9.21 -11.96 -8.96
CA ALA A 69 -10.56 -11.48 -8.66
C ALA A 69 -10.78 -10.05 -9.19
N LEU A 70 -9.79 -9.16 -9.00
CA LEU A 70 -9.83 -7.81 -9.54
C LEU A 70 -9.83 -7.77 -11.08
N TRP A 71 -9.17 -8.71 -11.75
CA TRP A 71 -9.31 -8.85 -13.20
C TRP A 71 -10.76 -9.16 -13.59
N HIS A 72 -11.40 -10.14 -12.96
CA HIS A 72 -12.80 -10.48 -13.27
C HIS A 72 -13.76 -9.31 -13.00
N PHE A 73 -13.56 -8.59 -11.89
CA PHE A 73 -14.27 -7.35 -11.63
C PHE A 73 -14.04 -6.34 -12.76
N SER A 74 -12.78 -6.09 -13.12
CA SER A 74 -12.39 -5.11 -14.14
C SER A 74 -12.95 -5.46 -15.51
N GLU A 75 -12.89 -6.74 -15.90
CA GLU A 75 -13.41 -7.26 -17.15
C GLU A 75 -14.89 -6.93 -17.31
N HIS A 76 -15.68 -7.20 -16.26
CA HIS A 76 -17.10 -6.88 -16.23
C HIS A 76 -17.38 -5.38 -16.11
N TRP A 77 -16.65 -4.67 -15.24
CA TRP A 77 -16.85 -3.24 -15.02
C TRP A 77 -16.61 -2.44 -16.29
N PHE A 78 -15.51 -2.71 -16.99
CA PHE A 78 -15.17 -2.03 -18.24
C PHE A 78 -16.14 -2.34 -19.38
N SER A 79 -16.84 -3.48 -19.36
CA SER A 79 -17.85 -3.81 -20.37
C SER A 79 -19.22 -3.20 -20.07
N SER A 80 -19.59 -3.08 -18.79
CA SER A 80 -21.00 -3.00 -18.39
C SER A 80 -21.43 -1.69 -17.72
N PHE A 81 -20.52 -0.77 -17.38
CA PHE A 81 -20.85 0.47 -16.67
C PHE A 81 -20.78 1.71 -17.57
N PRO A 82 -21.84 2.02 -18.36
CA PRO A 82 -21.82 3.11 -19.33
C PRO A 82 -21.71 4.49 -18.69
N GLY A 83 -22.16 4.66 -17.43
CA GLY A 83 -22.04 5.92 -16.68
C GLY A 83 -20.59 6.36 -16.41
N TYR A 84 -19.63 5.43 -16.55
CA TYR A 84 -18.19 5.70 -16.49
C TYR A 84 -17.50 5.49 -17.84
N SER A 85 -18.25 5.56 -18.95
CA SER A 85 -17.67 5.56 -20.29
C SER A 85 -16.74 6.75 -20.43
N THR A 86 -15.50 6.46 -20.80
CA THR A 86 -14.46 7.46 -21.05
C THR A 86 -13.92 7.29 -22.46
N SER A 87 -13.46 8.39 -23.06
CA SER A 87 -12.70 8.34 -24.31
C SER A 87 -11.25 7.88 -24.10
N SER A 88 -10.77 7.86 -22.84
CA SER A 88 -9.46 7.35 -22.50
C SER A 88 -9.45 5.82 -22.54
N ASN A 89 -8.43 5.25 -23.19
CA ASN A 89 -8.17 3.81 -23.15
C ASN A 89 -7.11 3.44 -22.10
N LYS A 90 -6.81 4.34 -21.18
CA LYS A 90 -5.72 4.21 -20.21
C LYS A 90 -6.26 3.89 -18.83
N ILE A 91 -5.68 2.86 -18.21
CA ILE A 91 -5.99 2.42 -16.85
C ILE A 91 -4.79 2.77 -15.97
N SER A 92 -5.07 3.37 -14.81
CA SER A 92 -4.07 3.59 -13.77
C SER A 92 -4.48 2.87 -12.49
N VAL A 93 -3.54 2.22 -11.81
CA VAL A 93 -3.77 1.50 -10.55
C VAL A 93 -2.92 2.15 -9.46
N TRP A 94 -3.55 2.55 -8.35
CA TRP A 94 -2.89 3.25 -7.26
C TRP A 94 -3.23 2.60 -5.92
N GLY A 95 -2.28 2.60 -4.99
CA GLY A 95 -2.48 2.00 -3.68
C GLY A 95 -1.43 2.43 -2.66
N ASN A 96 -1.76 2.22 -1.39
CA ASN A 96 -0.93 2.56 -0.24
C ASN A 96 -0.55 1.30 0.56
N SER A 97 0.57 1.29 1.27
CA SER A 97 0.91 0.21 2.21
C SER A 97 1.04 -1.16 1.53
N TYR A 98 0.20 -2.14 1.89
CA TYR A 98 0.08 -3.43 1.21
C TYR A 98 -0.26 -3.29 -0.29
N GLY A 99 -0.78 -2.12 -0.69
CA GLY A 99 -0.88 -1.71 -2.09
C GLY A 99 0.44 -1.81 -2.87
N GLY A 100 1.60 -1.80 -2.21
CA GLY A 100 2.88 -2.08 -2.88
C GLY A 100 2.99 -3.50 -3.45
N PHE A 101 2.27 -4.48 -2.89
CA PHE A 101 2.13 -5.83 -3.44
C PHE A 101 0.96 -5.91 -4.44
N TRP A 102 -0.22 -5.40 -4.03
CA TRP A 102 -1.44 -5.52 -4.81
C TRP A 102 -1.41 -4.72 -6.12
N VAL A 103 -0.86 -3.50 -6.12
CA VAL A 103 -0.88 -2.61 -7.29
C VAL A 103 -0.08 -3.18 -8.45
N PRO A 104 1.21 -3.58 -8.29
CA PRO A 104 1.97 -4.16 -9.39
C PRO A 104 1.35 -5.46 -9.90
N GLU A 105 0.93 -6.36 -9.01
CA GLU A 105 0.32 -7.63 -9.41
C GLU A 105 -0.99 -7.40 -10.18
N THR A 106 -1.89 -6.55 -9.67
CA THR A 106 -3.15 -6.21 -10.34
C THR A 106 -2.91 -5.61 -11.72
N ALA A 107 -1.96 -4.67 -11.82
CA ALA A 107 -1.60 -4.06 -13.09
C ALA A 107 -1.01 -5.07 -14.09
N VAL A 108 -0.19 -6.01 -13.62
CA VAL A 108 0.35 -7.11 -14.46
C VAL A 108 -0.76 -8.03 -14.93
N GLN A 109 -1.68 -8.43 -14.05
CA GLN A 109 -2.83 -9.28 -14.41
C GLN A 109 -3.70 -8.59 -15.46
N ILE A 110 -4.08 -7.32 -15.25
CA ILE A 110 -4.85 -6.55 -16.24
C ILE A 110 -4.10 -6.45 -17.57
N SER A 111 -2.82 -6.09 -17.55
CA SER A 111 -2.00 -5.96 -18.76
C SER A 111 -1.95 -7.25 -19.57
N LYS A 112 -1.66 -8.39 -18.92
CA LYS A 112 -1.57 -9.70 -19.58
C LYS A 112 -2.91 -10.15 -20.17
N HIS A 113 -4.01 -9.99 -19.43
CA HIS A 113 -5.33 -10.38 -19.93
C HIS A 113 -5.79 -9.51 -21.10
N LEU A 114 -5.60 -8.18 -21.04
CA LEU A 114 -5.95 -7.26 -22.13
C LEU A 114 -5.23 -7.60 -23.45
N LYS A 115 -3.96 -8.01 -23.37
CA LYS A 115 -3.19 -8.43 -24.55
C LYS A 115 -3.67 -9.75 -25.15
N ASN A 116 -4.18 -10.66 -24.31
CA ASN A 116 -4.61 -12.00 -24.71
C ASN A 116 -6.10 -12.07 -25.08
N LEU A 117 -6.80 -10.93 -25.13
CA LEU A 117 -8.21 -10.90 -25.55
C LEU A 117 -8.38 -11.39 -26.99
N THR A 118 -9.37 -12.27 -27.17
CA THR A 118 -9.82 -12.71 -28.50
C THR A 118 -10.49 -11.56 -29.26
N ASP A 119 -10.56 -11.66 -30.59
CA ASP A 119 -11.14 -10.61 -31.42
C ASP A 119 -12.64 -10.40 -31.18
N SER A 120 -13.34 -11.43 -30.71
CA SER A 120 -14.75 -11.36 -30.33
C SER A 120 -14.98 -10.81 -28.92
N HIS A 121 -13.94 -10.54 -28.14
CA HIS A 121 -14.08 -10.09 -26.76
C HIS A 121 -14.63 -8.65 -26.69
N PRO A 122 -15.62 -8.34 -25.83
CA PRO A 122 -16.23 -7.00 -25.77
C PRO A 122 -15.25 -5.85 -25.50
N LEU A 123 -14.16 -6.14 -24.77
CA LEU A 123 -13.13 -5.14 -24.47
C LEU A 123 -12.11 -4.93 -25.60
N LYS A 124 -12.06 -5.79 -26.62
CA LYS A 124 -11.07 -5.71 -27.69
C LYS A 124 -11.17 -4.37 -28.43
N ALA A 125 -12.38 -3.96 -28.77
CA ALA A 125 -12.64 -2.69 -29.47
C ALA A 125 -12.28 -1.45 -28.64
N LYS A 126 -12.21 -1.57 -27.31
CA LYS A 126 -11.86 -0.45 -26.42
C LYS A 126 -10.34 -0.19 -26.38
N ASN A 127 -9.52 -1.13 -26.86
CA ASN A 127 -8.06 -1.03 -26.90
C ASN A 127 -7.47 -0.54 -25.57
N LEU A 128 -7.99 -1.06 -24.46
CA LEU A 128 -7.57 -0.68 -23.12
C LEU A 128 -6.12 -1.08 -22.87
N LYS A 129 -5.40 -0.29 -22.09
CA LYS A 129 -4.05 -0.60 -21.63
C LYS A 129 -3.79 -0.02 -20.25
N VAL A 130 -2.92 -0.68 -19.50
CA VAL A 130 -2.35 -0.10 -18.29
C VAL A 130 -1.36 0.98 -18.71
N ASP A 131 -1.48 2.19 -18.16
CA ASP A 131 -0.69 3.36 -18.56
C ASP A 131 0.17 3.89 -17.41
N ALA A 132 -0.29 3.77 -16.16
CA ALA A 132 0.47 4.14 -14.98
C ALA A 132 0.12 3.27 -13.76
N ILE A 133 1.08 3.13 -12.85
CA ILE A 133 0.83 2.71 -11.49
C ILE A 133 1.41 3.73 -10.51
N GLY A 134 0.81 3.82 -9.33
CA GLY A 134 1.35 4.60 -8.23
C GLY A 134 1.31 3.86 -6.91
N ILE A 135 2.41 3.97 -6.17
CA ILE A 135 2.64 3.27 -4.91
C ILE A 135 3.01 4.34 -3.88
N THR A 136 2.14 4.57 -2.90
CA THR A 136 2.42 5.48 -1.77
C THR A 136 2.77 4.66 -0.54
N ASN A 137 3.93 4.92 0.09
CA ASN A 137 4.38 4.23 1.30
C ASN A 137 4.15 2.71 1.25
N GLY A 138 4.44 2.12 0.09
CA GLY A 138 4.07 0.74 -0.21
C GLY A 138 5.23 -0.22 -0.04
N CYS A 139 4.97 -1.34 0.63
CA CYS A 139 5.93 -2.44 0.71
C CYS A 139 5.82 -3.25 -0.60
N VAL A 140 6.92 -3.33 -1.36
CA VAL A 140 6.91 -3.93 -2.71
C VAL A 140 7.61 -5.28 -2.73
N ASP A 141 8.82 -5.35 -2.17
CA ASP A 141 9.60 -6.57 -2.13
C ASP A 141 10.53 -6.56 -0.92
N PHE A 142 10.27 -7.45 0.04
CA PHE A 142 11.05 -7.51 1.27
C PHE A 142 12.54 -7.80 1.01
N GLU A 143 12.86 -8.65 0.03
CA GLU A 143 14.27 -8.98 -0.27
C GLU A 143 15.10 -7.73 -0.61
N TYR A 144 14.48 -6.72 -1.24
CA TYR A 144 15.12 -5.44 -1.57
C TYR A 144 14.96 -4.39 -0.47
N SER A 145 13.95 -4.51 0.39
CA SER A 145 13.59 -3.49 1.36
C SER A 145 14.25 -3.69 2.72
N MET A 146 14.63 -4.93 3.08
CA MET A 146 15.12 -5.28 4.42
C MET A 146 16.29 -4.41 4.89
N GLU A 147 17.33 -4.22 4.07
CA GLU A 147 18.46 -3.37 4.44
C GLU A 147 18.02 -1.91 4.64
N GLY A 148 17.04 -1.44 3.87
CA GLY A 148 16.47 -0.10 4.02
C GLY A 148 15.82 0.14 5.39
N TYR A 149 15.23 -0.88 6.02
CA TYR A 149 14.73 -0.74 7.40
C TYR A 149 15.86 -0.46 8.39
N LEU A 150 17.01 -1.13 8.23
CA LEU A 150 18.18 -0.93 9.09
C LEU A 150 18.80 0.45 8.87
N ASP A 151 18.92 0.88 7.61
CA ASP A 151 19.38 2.22 7.24
C ASP A 151 18.51 3.31 7.86
N PHE A 152 17.19 3.14 7.83
CA PHE A 152 16.28 4.09 8.47
C PHE A 152 16.48 4.11 10.00
N ALA A 153 16.50 2.93 10.62
CA ALA A 153 16.55 2.82 12.08
C ALA A 153 17.86 3.37 12.68
N ASN A 154 18.96 3.33 11.93
CA ASN A 154 20.28 3.80 12.42
C ASN A 154 20.76 5.12 11.80
N ASN A 155 20.34 5.47 10.58
CA ASN A 155 20.89 6.61 9.83
C ASN A 155 19.83 7.44 9.07
N ASN A 156 18.62 7.61 9.60
CA ASN A 156 17.60 8.45 8.98
C ASN A 156 18.01 9.94 8.81
N THR A 157 17.24 10.65 7.99
CA THR A 157 17.41 12.08 7.68
C THR A 157 17.03 13.03 8.81
N TYR A 158 16.63 12.50 9.97
CA TYR A 158 16.31 13.25 11.17
C TYR A 158 17.42 13.23 12.22
N GLY A 159 18.50 12.47 11.99
CA GLY A 159 19.62 12.34 12.92
C GLY A 159 19.28 11.57 14.19
N VAL A 160 18.20 10.78 14.18
CA VAL A 160 17.77 9.94 15.30
C VAL A 160 18.36 8.54 15.12
N LYS A 161 18.93 7.98 16.18
CA LYS A 161 19.35 6.57 16.21
C LYS A 161 18.36 5.79 17.05
N PHE A 162 17.57 4.95 16.41
CA PHE A 162 16.60 4.09 17.08
C PHE A 162 17.25 2.79 17.58
N LEU A 163 18.29 2.27 16.92
CA LEU A 163 18.98 1.08 17.38
C LEU A 163 20.32 1.44 18.03
N PRO A 164 20.62 0.90 19.23
CA PRO A 164 21.99 0.77 19.71
C PRO A 164 22.90 0.08 18.68
N GLN A 165 24.19 0.41 18.69
CA GLN A 165 25.14 -0.03 17.66
C GLN A 165 25.29 -1.55 17.59
N ASP A 166 25.34 -2.23 18.75
CA ASP A 166 25.37 -3.68 18.87
C ASP A 166 24.11 -4.34 18.29
N LEU A 167 22.93 -3.84 18.65
CA LEU A 167 21.66 -4.34 18.11
C LEU A 167 21.52 -4.09 16.60
N TYR A 168 22.06 -2.99 16.09
CA TYR A 168 22.12 -2.72 14.65
C TYR A 168 23.01 -3.74 13.92
N GLU A 169 24.19 -4.04 14.45
CA GLU A 169 25.11 -5.03 13.88
C GLU A 169 24.52 -6.44 13.91
N ASP A 170 23.88 -6.82 15.02
CA ASP A 170 23.18 -8.09 15.15
C ASP A 170 21.99 -8.20 14.19
N ALA A 171 21.19 -7.14 14.05
CA ALA A 171 20.08 -7.08 13.10
C ALA A 171 20.58 -7.25 11.66
N HIS A 172 21.65 -6.54 11.28
CA HIS A 172 22.28 -6.67 9.97
C HIS A 172 22.79 -8.09 9.71
N ASN A 173 23.45 -8.71 10.69
CA ASN A 173 23.89 -10.10 10.59
C ASN A 173 22.69 -11.06 10.45
N ASN A 174 21.62 -10.88 11.21
CA ASN A 174 20.41 -11.70 11.11
C ASN A 174 19.67 -11.53 9.77
N VAL A 175 19.80 -10.37 9.11
CA VAL A 175 19.28 -10.18 7.74
C VAL A 175 20.08 -11.00 6.73
N THR A 176 21.41 -11.00 6.83
CA THR A 176 22.31 -11.42 5.75
C THR A 176 22.95 -12.81 5.90
N LYS A 177 23.02 -13.35 7.12
CA LYS A 177 23.66 -14.65 7.39
C LYS A 177 22.93 -15.83 6.71
N PRO A 178 23.60 -16.97 6.50
CA PRO A 178 22.92 -18.22 6.16
C PRO A 178 21.87 -18.59 7.22
N GLY A 179 20.66 -18.96 6.79
CA GLY A 179 19.50 -19.13 7.66
C GLY A 179 18.94 -17.82 8.25
N GLY A 180 19.42 -16.65 7.79
CA GLY A 180 18.88 -15.34 8.12
C GLY A 180 17.71 -14.95 7.22
N CYS A 181 17.16 -13.75 7.42
CA CYS A 181 15.93 -13.30 6.76
C CYS A 181 15.99 -13.42 5.22
N LEU A 182 17.04 -12.90 4.57
CA LEU A 182 17.12 -12.95 3.11
C LEU A 182 17.26 -14.39 2.57
N ASP A 183 17.93 -15.27 3.32
CA ASP A 183 18.06 -16.68 2.95
C ASP A 183 16.72 -17.41 3.07
N LEU A 184 15.98 -17.18 4.16
CA LEU A 184 14.65 -17.74 4.37
C LEU A 184 13.64 -17.25 3.32
N ILE A 185 13.67 -15.96 2.94
CA ILE A 185 12.83 -15.43 1.86
C ILE A 185 13.11 -16.18 0.55
N ARG A 186 14.39 -16.40 0.22
CA ARG A 186 14.77 -17.14 -0.99
C ARG A 186 14.32 -18.59 -0.95
N GLN A 187 14.43 -19.25 0.21
CA GLN A 187 13.95 -20.63 0.38
C GLN A 187 12.43 -20.72 0.20
N CYS A 188 11.65 -19.83 0.83
CA CYS A 188 10.20 -19.70 0.63
C CYS A 188 9.85 -19.50 -0.86
N ARG A 189 10.54 -18.58 -1.56
CA ARG A 189 10.32 -18.30 -2.99
C ARG A 189 10.67 -19.50 -3.87
N GLN A 190 11.75 -20.22 -3.58
CA GLN A 190 12.14 -21.43 -4.29
C GLN A 190 11.11 -22.55 -4.10
N ALA A 191 10.67 -22.77 -2.86
CA ALA A 191 9.61 -23.73 -2.54
C ALA A 191 8.31 -23.35 -3.25
N SER A 192 7.94 -22.07 -3.26
CA SER A 192 6.74 -21.56 -3.95
C SER A 192 6.74 -21.86 -5.45
N LYS A 193 7.88 -21.67 -6.13
CA LYS A 193 8.00 -21.98 -7.57
C LYS A 193 7.72 -23.44 -7.92
N VAL A 194 8.00 -24.36 -7.00
CA VAL A 194 7.83 -25.81 -7.21
C VAL A 194 6.48 -26.30 -6.67
N GLY A 195 6.17 -25.93 -5.43
CA GLY A 195 5.03 -26.44 -4.67
C GLY A 195 3.74 -25.63 -4.82
N ASP A 196 3.81 -24.39 -5.29
CA ASP A 196 2.65 -23.54 -5.54
C ASP A 196 2.87 -22.54 -6.70
N PRO A 197 3.15 -23.00 -7.93
CA PRO A 197 3.49 -22.14 -9.06
C PRO A 197 2.36 -21.19 -9.49
N GLY A 198 1.12 -21.50 -9.09
CA GLY A 198 -0.05 -20.66 -9.34
C GLY A 198 -0.31 -19.60 -8.28
N PHE A 199 0.51 -19.58 -7.21
CA PHE A 199 0.34 -18.76 -6.01
C PHE A 199 -1.10 -18.87 -5.47
N SER A 200 -1.56 -20.11 -5.31
CA SER A 200 -2.92 -20.42 -4.88
C SER A 200 -3.08 -20.45 -3.37
N GLY A 201 -1.99 -20.50 -2.60
CA GLY A 201 -2.02 -20.58 -1.14
C GLY A 201 -2.41 -21.97 -0.60
N ASN A 202 -2.48 -22.99 -1.46
CA ASN A 202 -3.03 -24.31 -1.11
C ASN A 202 -1.98 -25.34 -0.64
N ASN A 203 -0.69 -25.00 -0.67
CA ASN A 203 0.37 -25.91 -0.27
C ASN A 203 0.86 -25.58 1.16
N ALA A 204 0.41 -26.37 2.14
CA ALA A 204 0.70 -26.13 3.55
C ALA A 204 2.20 -26.04 3.87
N THR A 205 3.05 -26.85 3.24
CA THR A 205 4.50 -26.80 3.45
C THR A 205 5.11 -25.50 2.91
N VAL A 206 4.65 -25.02 1.76
CA VAL A 206 5.08 -23.72 1.23
C VAL A 206 4.58 -22.59 2.13
N ASN A 207 3.32 -22.67 2.58
CA ASN A 207 2.74 -21.67 3.48
C ASN A 207 3.57 -21.54 4.76
N GLU A 208 3.90 -22.66 5.40
CA GLU A 208 4.72 -22.70 6.63
C GLU A 208 6.11 -22.10 6.42
N LEU A 209 6.82 -22.49 5.35
CA LEU A 209 8.14 -21.91 5.04
C LEU A 209 8.09 -20.39 4.83
N CYS A 210 7.05 -19.89 4.19
CA CYS A 210 6.88 -18.48 3.92
C CYS A 210 6.41 -17.69 5.16
N GLU A 211 5.54 -18.27 5.98
CA GLU A 211 5.10 -17.70 7.25
C GLU A 211 6.29 -17.60 8.23
N ASP A 212 7.05 -18.68 8.41
CA ASP A 212 8.25 -18.70 9.27
C ASP A 212 9.30 -17.68 8.79
N SER A 213 9.50 -17.58 7.46
CA SER A 213 10.37 -16.56 6.89
C SER A 213 9.90 -15.15 7.23
N PHE A 214 8.60 -14.87 7.11
CA PHE A 214 8.07 -13.54 7.41
C PHE A 214 8.21 -13.23 8.90
N VAL A 215 7.83 -14.15 9.79
CA VAL A 215 7.95 -13.98 11.25
C VAL A 215 9.41 -13.71 11.65
N TYR A 216 10.36 -14.44 11.07
CA TYR A 216 11.79 -14.19 11.34
C TYR A 216 12.23 -12.79 10.91
N CYS A 217 11.87 -12.37 9.69
CA CYS A 217 12.18 -11.04 9.19
C CYS A 217 11.51 -9.93 10.00
N GLU A 218 10.24 -10.13 10.37
CA GLU A 218 9.44 -9.19 11.16
C GLU A 218 10.06 -8.97 12.55
N SER A 219 10.56 -10.03 13.19
CA SER A 219 11.25 -9.92 14.49
C SER A 219 12.48 -9.01 14.46
N ILE A 220 13.13 -8.86 13.31
CA ILE A 220 14.30 -7.98 13.13
C ILE A 220 13.87 -6.52 12.99
N ILE A 221 12.89 -6.25 12.14
CA ILE A 221 12.43 -4.88 11.89
C ILE A 221 11.54 -4.36 13.03
N GLY A 222 10.87 -5.24 13.77
CA GLY A 222 10.06 -4.89 14.95
C GLY A 222 10.87 -4.31 16.12
N LEU A 223 12.20 -4.48 16.13
CA LEU A 223 13.08 -4.00 17.21
C LEU A 223 12.92 -2.51 17.50
N LEU A 224 12.68 -1.67 16.48
CA LEU A 224 12.45 -0.24 16.69
C LEU A 224 11.25 0.01 17.60
N ASN A 225 10.12 -0.64 17.34
CA ASN A 225 8.90 -0.47 18.13
C ASN A 225 8.99 -1.14 19.50
N VAL A 226 9.76 -2.22 19.64
CA VAL A 226 10.02 -2.86 20.95
C VAL A 226 10.84 -1.97 21.87
N LEU A 227 11.80 -1.23 21.31
CA LEU A 227 12.73 -0.38 22.08
C LEU A 227 12.19 1.03 22.34
N HIS A 228 11.26 1.50 21.50
CA HIS A 228 10.76 2.88 21.53
C HIS A 228 9.25 2.92 21.52
N ASN A 229 8.68 3.84 22.31
CA ASN A 229 7.25 4.07 22.33
C ASN A 229 6.79 4.95 21.15
N VAL A 230 7.14 4.57 19.92
CA VAL A 230 6.80 5.32 18.70
C VAL A 230 6.07 4.43 17.69
N SER A 231 5.18 5.05 16.92
CA SER A 231 4.42 4.37 15.88
C SER A 231 5.31 3.98 14.70
N ALA A 232 5.17 2.77 14.18
CA ALA A 232 5.81 2.38 12.92
C ALA A 232 5.27 3.20 11.74
N PHE A 233 4.05 3.73 11.84
CA PHE A 233 3.43 4.51 10.78
C PHE A 233 3.90 5.97 10.73
N ASP A 234 4.45 6.50 11.82
CA ASP A 234 5.14 7.79 11.89
C ASP A 234 6.00 7.80 13.16
N VAL A 235 7.32 7.75 13.00
CA VAL A 235 8.24 7.65 14.14
C VAL A 235 8.31 8.92 15.01
N ALA A 236 7.56 9.97 14.67
CA ALA A 236 7.36 11.14 15.52
C ALA A 236 6.11 11.07 16.42
N ILE A 237 5.26 10.05 16.23
CA ILE A 237 4.01 9.86 16.97
C ILE A 237 4.23 8.80 18.06
N GLU A 238 3.80 9.11 19.29
CA GLU A 238 3.85 8.17 20.41
C GLU A 238 2.81 7.04 20.25
N THR A 239 3.13 5.84 20.75
CA THR A 239 2.19 4.71 20.80
C THR A 239 1.56 4.59 22.21
N PRO A 240 0.27 4.27 22.36
CA PRO A 240 -0.72 4.12 21.30
C PRO A 240 -1.02 5.44 20.60
N ASP A 241 -1.26 5.38 19.28
CA ASP A 241 -1.67 6.54 18.51
C ASP A 241 -3.03 7.02 19.04
N THR A 242 -3.07 8.23 19.60
CA THR A 242 -4.26 8.81 20.21
C THR A 242 -5.33 9.23 19.18
N CYS A 243 -5.05 9.12 17.87
CA CYS A 243 -5.96 9.55 16.81
C CYS A 243 -6.22 8.49 15.73
N PRO A 244 -7.11 7.52 16.02
CA PRO A 244 -7.56 6.58 15.01
C PRO A 244 -8.45 7.28 13.96
N TYR A 245 -7.86 7.75 12.86
CA TYR A 245 -8.57 8.42 11.76
C TYR A 245 -9.71 7.59 11.15
N TYR A 246 -9.70 6.27 11.35
CA TYR A 246 -10.73 5.36 10.89
C TYR A 246 -12.05 5.48 11.68
N VAL A 247 -12.04 6.02 12.91
CA VAL A 247 -13.25 6.13 13.75
C VAL A 247 -14.27 7.12 13.14
N PRO A 248 -13.91 8.37 12.79
CA PRO A 248 -14.84 9.27 12.10
C PRO A 248 -15.35 8.71 10.76
N VAL A 249 -14.48 8.01 10.00
CA VAL A 249 -14.86 7.36 8.73
C VAL A 249 -15.90 6.27 8.99
N ALA A 250 -15.66 5.40 9.98
CA ALA A 250 -16.61 4.36 10.39
C ALA A 250 -17.94 4.97 10.81
N GLN A 251 -17.93 6.06 11.59
CA GLN A 251 -19.14 6.73 12.05
C GLN A 251 -19.96 7.28 10.87
N TYR A 252 -19.32 7.91 9.89
CA TYR A 252 -19.99 8.43 8.70
C TYR A 252 -20.56 7.32 7.80
N LEU A 253 -19.72 6.35 7.44
CA LEU A 253 -20.09 5.26 6.53
C LEU A 253 -21.14 4.29 7.13
N ASN A 254 -21.26 4.25 8.45
CA ASN A 254 -22.27 3.45 9.16
C ASN A 254 -23.55 4.21 9.49
N THR A 255 -23.76 5.42 8.99
CA THR A 255 -25.08 6.06 9.08
C THR A 255 -26.06 5.44 8.10
N ALA A 256 -27.31 5.25 8.53
CA ALA A 256 -28.34 4.59 7.73
C ALA A 256 -28.59 5.26 6.37
N ASP A 257 -28.60 6.61 6.34
CA ASP A 257 -28.79 7.37 5.11
C ASP A 257 -27.64 7.15 4.13
N ILE A 258 -26.39 7.07 4.59
CA ILE A 258 -25.22 6.83 3.74
C ILE A 258 -25.20 5.39 3.22
N GLN A 259 -25.46 4.41 4.08
CA GLN A 259 -25.54 3.00 3.66
C GLN A 259 -26.65 2.78 2.62
N SER A 260 -27.82 3.39 2.85
CA SER A 260 -28.95 3.36 1.92
C SER A 260 -28.61 4.04 0.59
N ALA A 261 -27.97 5.21 0.62
CA ALA A 261 -27.54 5.93 -0.58
C ALA A 261 -26.48 5.16 -1.39
N MET A 262 -25.60 4.41 -0.72
CA MET A 262 -24.61 3.54 -1.36
C MET A 262 -25.18 2.18 -1.79
N GLY A 263 -26.37 1.81 -1.30
CA GLY A 263 -26.99 0.51 -1.56
C GLY A 263 -26.27 -0.67 -0.90
N VAL A 264 -25.58 -0.43 0.22
CA VAL A 264 -24.80 -1.46 0.94
C VAL A 264 -25.62 -2.06 2.10
N PRO A 265 -25.67 -3.40 2.26
CA PRO A 265 -26.51 -4.05 3.26
C PRO A 265 -25.79 -4.39 4.57
N LEU A 266 -24.57 -3.88 4.78
CA LEU A 266 -23.71 -4.21 5.90
C LEU A 266 -23.05 -2.97 6.50
N ASN A 267 -22.59 -3.13 7.74
CA ASN A 267 -21.74 -2.17 8.42
C ASN A 267 -20.32 -2.21 7.85
N TRP A 268 -19.76 -1.02 7.61
CA TRP A 268 -18.37 -0.86 7.23
C TRP A 268 -17.46 -1.10 8.43
N THR A 269 -16.39 -1.86 8.22
CA THR A 269 -15.28 -1.97 9.15
C THR A 269 -14.01 -1.40 8.54
N TRP A 270 -13.16 -0.86 9.41
CA TRP A 270 -11.87 -0.30 9.00
C TRP A 270 -10.94 -1.36 8.43
N ASP A 271 -10.88 -2.49 9.12
CA ASP A 271 -10.06 -3.63 8.74
C ASP A 271 -10.88 -4.92 8.83
N SER A 272 -10.31 -5.99 8.28
CA SER A 272 -10.84 -7.35 8.39
C SER A 272 -9.75 -8.24 8.95
N ASN A 273 -9.88 -8.64 10.23
CA ASN A 273 -8.90 -9.51 10.89
C ASN A 273 -8.72 -10.83 10.13
N VAL A 274 -9.76 -11.35 9.47
CA VAL A 274 -9.65 -12.54 8.61
C VAL A 274 -8.69 -12.31 7.44
N VAL A 275 -8.87 -11.21 6.71
CA VAL A 275 -7.99 -10.86 5.59
C VAL A 275 -6.58 -10.56 6.10
N THR A 276 -6.45 -9.72 7.13
CA THR A 276 -5.17 -9.33 7.73
C THR A 276 -4.35 -10.56 8.17
N ALA A 277 -4.98 -11.55 8.79
CA ALA A 277 -4.33 -12.81 9.17
C ALA A 277 -3.86 -13.64 7.97
N LEU A 278 -4.73 -13.83 6.97
CA LEU A 278 -4.41 -14.64 5.79
C LEU A 278 -3.20 -14.08 5.02
N PHE A 279 -3.07 -12.75 4.96
CA PHE A 279 -1.97 -12.07 4.30
C PHE A 279 -0.68 -11.95 5.15
N GLY A 280 -0.69 -12.44 6.39
CA GLY A 280 0.52 -12.67 7.20
C GLY A 280 0.70 -11.80 8.42
N PHE A 281 -0.26 -10.92 8.72
CA PHE A 281 -0.18 -10.12 9.94
C PHE A 281 -0.80 -10.87 11.12
N VAL A 282 -0.25 -10.65 12.31
CA VAL A 282 -0.77 -11.27 13.52
C VAL A 282 -2.10 -10.63 13.90
N THR A 283 -3.13 -11.44 14.09
CA THR A 283 -4.43 -11.05 14.64
C THR A 283 -4.82 -12.00 15.76
N ASP A 284 -5.93 -11.70 16.43
CA ASP A 284 -6.52 -12.62 17.40
C ASP A 284 -7.04 -13.88 16.68
N GLY A 285 -6.59 -15.05 17.12
CA GLY A 285 -7.12 -16.36 16.68
C GLY A 285 -6.15 -17.23 15.87
N PRO A 286 -6.53 -18.49 15.58
CA PRO A 286 -5.64 -19.50 15.01
C PRO A 286 -5.63 -19.53 13.46
N ILE A 287 -5.74 -18.38 12.80
CA ILE A 287 -5.71 -18.32 11.33
C ILE A 287 -4.26 -18.44 10.87
N ARG A 288 -3.96 -19.43 10.03
CA ARG A 288 -2.64 -19.61 9.42
C ARG A 288 -2.51 -18.76 8.18
N SER A 289 -1.38 -18.06 8.05
CA SER A 289 -1.09 -17.28 6.86
C SER A 289 -0.60 -18.14 5.69
N THR A 290 -0.63 -17.57 4.49
CA THR A 290 0.12 -18.10 3.34
C THR A 290 1.56 -17.56 3.25
N GLY A 291 1.95 -16.61 4.11
CA GLY A 291 3.23 -15.92 4.03
C GLY A 291 3.37 -15.02 2.80
N ASP A 292 2.25 -14.45 2.33
CA ASP A 292 2.14 -13.74 1.04
C ASP A 292 3.20 -12.64 0.83
N ILE A 293 3.51 -11.89 1.91
CA ILE A 293 4.47 -10.77 1.94
C ILE A 293 5.86 -11.15 1.40
N VAL A 294 6.32 -12.38 1.67
CA VAL A 294 7.64 -12.87 1.26
C VAL A 294 7.57 -13.94 0.17
N ARG A 295 6.39 -14.52 -0.03
CA ARG A 295 6.07 -15.57 -1.01
C ARG A 295 6.35 -15.15 -2.45
N GLN A 296 5.85 -13.99 -2.86
CA GLN A 296 6.06 -13.48 -4.22
C GLN A 296 7.20 -12.46 -4.24
N ALA A 297 7.96 -12.45 -5.32
CA ALA A 297 8.83 -11.32 -5.65
C ALA A 297 7.98 -10.23 -6.31
N GLY A 298 7.86 -9.07 -5.67
CA GLY A 298 7.19 -7.90 -6.24
C GLY A 298 8.03 -7.22 -7.32
N MET A 299 9.36 -7.37 -7.25
CA MET A 299 10.29 -6.75 -8.20
C MET A 299 10.01 -7.13 -9.67
N PRO A 300 9.85 -8.41 -10.06
CA PRO A 300 9.51 -8.79 -11.44
C PRO A 300 8.25 -8.11 -12.01
N ASN A 301 7.27 -7.76 -11.17
CA ASN A 301 6.08 -7.05 -11.64
C ASN A 301 6.39 -5.59 -11.99
N ILE A 302 7.23 -4.92 -11.19
CA ILE A 302 7.73 -3.58 -11.50
C ILE A 302 8.51 -3.60 -12.81
N GLU A 303 9.43 -4.55 -12.97
CA GLU A 303 10.26 -4.71 -14.17
C GLU A 303 9.41 -4.95 -15.42
N TYR A 304 8.46 -5.89 -15.36
CA TYR A 304 7.52 -6.14 -16.46
C TYR A 304 6.75 -4.87 -16.84
N LEU A 305 6.21 -4.13 -15.87
CA LEU A 305 5.45 -2.91 -16.15
C LEU A 305 6.32 -1.83 -16.80
N LEU A 306 7.57 -1.69 -16.36
CA LEU A 306 8.54 -0.78 -16.99
C LEU A 306 8.86 -1.19 -18.43
N ASP A 307 9.07 -2.46 -18.70
CA ASP A 307 9.32 -2.95 -20.07
C ASP A 307 8.11 -2.74 -21.00
N GLU A 308 6.90 -2.73 -20.43
CA GLU A 308 5.64 -2.42 -21.13
C GLU A 308 5.37 -0.92 -21.35
N GLY A 309 6.30 -0.04 -20.95
CA GLY A 309 6.11 1.40 -21.09
C GLY A 309 5.15 2.01 -20.05
N VAL A 310 4.81 1.27 -18.99
CA VAL A 310 3.96 1.77 -17.90
C VAL A 310 4.75 2.76 -17.05
N LYS A 311 4.11 3.87 -16.68
CA LYS A 311 4.67 4.87 -15.76
C LYS A 311 4.57 4.36 -14.34
N VAL A 312 5.67 4.29 -13.60
CA VAL A 312 5.72 3.80 -12.22
C VAL A 312 6.11 4.96 -11.31
N ALA A 313 5.17 5.42 -10.49
CA ALA A 313 5.43 6.43 -9.46
C ALA A 313 5.49 5.80 -8.07
N MET A 314 6.64 5.93 -7.42
CA MET A 314 6.89 5.47 -6.06
C MET A 314 7.07 6.70 -5.17
N LEU A 315 6.24 6.86 -4.14
CA LEU A 315 6.24 8.04 -3.28
C LEU A 315 6.22 7.59 -1.81
N PHE A 316 7.12 8.13 -1.00
CA PHE A 316 7.28 7.67 0.38
C PHE A 316 7.46 8.86 1.32
N GLY A 317 6.66 8.92 2.36
CA GLY A 317 6.87 9.79 3.51
C GLY A 317 8.15 9.40 4.27
N ASP A 318 8.98 10.37 4.62
CA ASP A 318 10.29 10.15 5.24
C ASP A 318 10.27 9.88 6.75
N ARG A 319 9.08 9.85 7.39
CA ARG A 319 8.89 9.42 8.79
C ARG A 319 8.21 8.07 8.94
N ASP A 320 7.76 7.47 7.84
CA ASP A 320 7.19 6.13 7.85
C ASP A 320 8.30 5.08 8.05
N TYR A 321 8.13 4.22 9.05
CA TYR A 321 8.97 3.06 9.28
C TYR A 321 8.29 1.74 8.87
N ARG A 322 6.98 1.72 8.67
CA ARG A 322 6.23 0.51 8.30
C ARG A 322 6.57 0.06 6.88
N CYS A 323 6.73 0.99 5.94
CA CYS A 323 7.28 0.74 4.61
C CYS A 323 8.22 1.92 4.26
N PRO A 324 9.45 1.93 4.78
CA PRO A 324 10.28 3.12 4.80
C PRO A 324 10.77 3.51 3.41
N TRP A 325 10.94 4.81 3.20
CA TRP A 325 11.40 5.37 1.92
C TRP A 325 12.76 4.80 1.47
N THR A 326 13.62 4.40 2.41
CA THR A 326 14.90 3.74 2.15
C THR A 326 14.72 2.39 1.44
N GLY A 327 13.76 1.57 1.89
CA GLY A 327 13.41 0.31 1.23
C GLY A 327 12.72 0.53 -0.12
N GLY A 328 11.84 1.53 -0.19
CA GLY A 328 11.24 1.97 -1.46
C GLY A 328 12.26 2.45 -2.49
N GLU A 329 13.29 3.20 -2.05
CA GLU A 329 14.37 3.69 -2.88
C GLU A 329 15.26 2.54 -3.37
N ALA A 330 15.61 1.60 -2.49
CA ALA A 330 16.35 0.40 -2.82
C ALA A 330 15.61 -0.42 -3.89
N THR A 331 14.29 -0.56 -3.76
CA THR A 331 13.44 -1.22 -4.77
C THR A 331 13.49 -0.46 -6.11
N ALA A 332 13.28 0.86 -6.11
CA ALA A 332 13.31 1.65 -7.35
C ALA A 332 14.67 1.59 -8.07
N LYS A 333 15.78 1.57 -7.32
CA LYS A 333 17.14 1.44 -7.86
C LYS A 333 17.43 0.01 -8.34
N GLY A 334 16.86 -0.99 -7.67
CA GLY A 334 17.07 -2.42 -7.93
C GLY A 334 16.38 -2.94 -9.18
N ALA A 335 15.27 -2.33 -9.61
CA ALA A 335 14.51 -2.75 -10.78
C ALA A 335 15.37 -2.83 -12.05
N SER A 336 15.44 -4.00 -12.66
CA SER A 336 16.12 -4.25 -13.92
C SER A 336 15.20 -3.97 -15.10
N TRP A 337 15.57 -2.97 -15.90
CA TRP A 337 14.85 -2.58 -17.11
C TRP A 337 15.78 -1.80 -18.03
N LYS A 338 15.36 -1.57 -19.28
CA LYS A 338 16.18 -0.94 -20.34
C LYS A 338 16.93 0.32 -19.89
N ASN A 339 16.30 1.18 -19.08
CA ASN A 339 16.85 2.47 -18.70
C ASN A 339 17.35 2.54 -17.24
N GLN A 340 17.57 1.40 -16.57
CA GLN A 340 18.05 1.37 -15.19
C GLN A 340 19.31 2.22 -14.97
N LYS A 341 20.30 2.14 -15.88
CA LYS A 341 21.54 2.94 -15.80
C LYS A 341 21.25 4.45 -15.82
N GLY A 342 20.28 4.87 -16.65
CA GLY A 342 19.84 6.26 -16.71
C GLY A 342 19.17 6.69 -15.40
N PHE A 343 18.29 5.84 -14.85
CA PHE A 343 17.69 6.09 -13.54
C PHE A 343 18.74 6.23 -12.45
N LEU A 344 19.70 5.29 -12.35
CA LEU A 344 20.77 5.35 -11.36
C LEU A 344 21.59 6.64 -11.47
N ALA A 345 21.88 7.11 -12.69
CA ALA A 345 22.64 8.34 -12.94
C ALA A 345 21.83 9.65 -12.73
N ALA A 346 20.50 9.61 -12.79
CA ALA A 346 19.66 10.80 -12.60
C ALA A 346 19.84 11.41 -11.20
N GLY A 347 19.66 12.72 -11.06
CA GLY A 347 19.76 13.40 -9.76
C GLY A 347 18.42 13.55 -9.06
N TYR A 348 18.44 13.83 -7.76
CA TYR A 348 17.28 14.29 -6.99
C TYR A 348 17.03 15.77 -7.22
N GLN A 349 15.79 16.11 -7.57
CA GLN A 349 15.32 17.47 -7.81
C GLN A 349 14.13 17.78 -6.90
N GLU A 350 14.04 19.00 -6.37
CA GLU A 350 12.90 19.41 -5.54
C GLU A 350 11.58 19.43 -6.30
N LEU A 351 10.52 19.01 -5.62
CA LEU A 351 9.14 19.10 -6.10
C LEU A 351 8.68 20.55 -6.11
N GLN A 352 8.27 21.05 -7.28
CA GLN A 352 7.91 22.44 -7.52
C GLN A 352 6.41 22.66 -7.64
N GLY A 353 6.01 23.93 -7.56
CA GLY A 353 4.64 24.39 -7.77
C GLY A 353 3.73 24.13 -6.57
N LEU A 354 4.28 23.88 -5.38
CA LEU A 354 3.48 23.67 -4.16
C LEU A 354 3.00 24.99 -3.55
N GLY A 355 1.79 24.98 -2.98
CA GLY A 355 1.24 26.08 -2.22
C GLY A 355 2.04 26.39 -0.94
N LYS A 356 1.86 27.60 -0.42
CA LYS A 356 2.54 28.02 0.83
C LYS A 356 2.13 27.10 1.99
N GLY A 357 3.12 26.45 2.61
CA GLY A 357 2.91 25.56 3.76
C GLY A 357 2.63 24.11 3.38
N ALA A 358 2.52 23.77 2.09
CA ALA A 358 2.43 22.39 1.66
C ALA A 358 3.78 21.66 1.89
N LYS A 359 3.69 20.36 2.20
CA LYS A 359 4.86 19.51 2.40
C LYS A 359 5.59 19.30 1.07
N GLY A 360 6.89 19.61 1.08
CA GLY A 360 7.78 19.42 -0.06
C GLY A 360 8.26 17.97 -0.22
N GLY A 361 9.11 17.77 -1.20
CA GLY A 361 9.78 16.49 -1.42
C GLY A 361 10.85 16.60 -2.50
N VAL A 362 11.61 15.54 -2.68
CA VAL A 362 12.62 15.41 -3.73
C VAL A 362 12.37 14.19 -4.58
N VAL A 363 12.54 14.37 -5.88
CA VAL A 363 12.16 13.44 -6.93
C VAL A 363 13.40 13.02 -7.70
N LYS A 364 13.59 11.72 -7.88
CA LYS A 364 14.48 11.12 -8.86
C LYS A 364 13.63 10.47 -9.92
N GLN A 365 13.74 10.91 -11.17
CA GLN A 365 12.95 10.38 -12.28
C GLN A 365 13.85 10.16 -13.49
N TYR A 366 13.63 9.03 -14.18
CA TYR A 366 14.13 8.79 -15.52
C TYR A 366 13.03 8.16 -16.36
N GLY A 367 12.65 8.85 -17.44
CA GLY A 367 11.51 8.49 -18.29
C GLY A 367 10.27 8.20 -17.46
N GLN A 368 9.88 6.93 -17.44
CA GLN A 368 8.64 6.43 -16.85
C GLN A 368 8.77 6.00 -15.38
N LEU A 369 9.97 5.87 -14.81
CA LEU A 369 10.16 5.54 -13.39
C LEU A 369 10.48 6.80 -12.59
N SER A 370 9.71 7.06 -11.54
CA SER A 370 9.98 8.11 -10.57
C SER A 370 9.94 7.59 -9.14
N PHE A 371 10.92 7.97 -8.33
CA PHE A 371 10.92 7.81 -6.89
C PHE A 371 10.89 9.19 -6.22
N THR A 372 9.97 9.39 -5.28
CA THR A 372 9.82 10.63 -4.52
C THR A 372 9.91 10.37 -3.04
N ARG A 373 10.81 11.07 -2.36
CA ARG A 373 10.78 11.19 -0.90
C ARG A 373 10.04 12.46 -0.51
N VAL A 374 8.94 12.31 0.22
CA VAL A 374 8.08 13.41 0.68
C VAL A 374 8.43 13.72 2.13
N PHE A 375 8.66 15.01 2.41
CA PHE A 375 9.19 15.45 3.69
C PHE A 375 8.12 15.50 4.78
N ASP A 376 8.54 15.22 6.01
CA ASP A 376 7.75 15.28 7.24
C ASP A 376 6.41 14.56 7.10
N SER A 377 6.42 13.35 6.54
CA SER A 377 5.19 12.61 6.27
C SER A 377 5.30 11.16 6.74
N GLY A 378 4.24 10.67 7.37
CA GLY A 378 4.11 9.26 7.78
C GLY A 378 3.48 8.38 6.69
N HIS A 379 2.96 7.23 7.11
CA HIS A 379 2.52 6.13 6.25
C HIS A 379 1.29 6.46 5.39
N SER A 380 0.33 7.19 5.94
CA SER A 380 -0.86 7.65 5.20
C SER A 380 -0.53 8.91 4.40
N LEU A 381 0.35 8.79 3.40
CA LEU A 381 1.00 9.92 2.72
C LEU A 381 0.04 11.03 2.26
N SER A 382 -1.12 10.63 1.72
CA SER A 382 -2.16 11.54 1.26
C SER A 382 -2.76 12.39 2.38
N ALA A 383 -2.77 11.92 3.63
CA ALA A 383 -3.24 12.69 4.77
C ALA A 383 -2.19 13.71 5.24
N TYR A 384 -0.90 13.36 5.17
CA TYR A 384 0.21 14.25 5.56
C TYR A 384 0.53 15.32 4.50
N ALA A 385 0.53 14.93 3.23
CA ALA A 385 0.98 15.75 2.10
C ALA A 385 0.02 15.68 0.91
N PRO A 386 -1.28 16.02 1.09
CA PRO A 386 -2.31 15.84 0.06
C PRO A 386 -2.00 16.56 -1.25
N GLU A 387 -1.47 17.80 -1.18
CA GLU A 387 -1.11 18.56 -2.38
C GLU A 387 0.04 17.91 -3.15
N ALA A 388 1.08 17.44 -2.45
CA ALA A 388 2.21 16.76 -3.09
C ALA A 388 1.76 15.47 -3.78
N VAL A 389 0.98 14.63 -3.09
CA VAL A 389 0.44 13.40 -3.66
C VAL A 389 -0.44 13.69 -4.87
N PHE A 390 -1.35 14.67 -4.76
CA PHE A 390 -2.23 15.05 -5.87
C PHE A 390 -1.44 15.52 -7.10
N ARG A 391 -0.44 16.39 -6.91
CA ARG A 391 0.38 16.88 -8.02
C ARG A 391 1.16 15.75 -8.68
N ILE A 392 1.74 14.84 -7.92
CA ILE A 392 2.50 13.71 -8.47
C ILE A 392 1.56 12.71 -9.17
N PHE A 393 0.38 12.44 -8.59
CA PHE A 393 -0.68 11.65 -9.21
C PHE A 393 -1.08 12.23 -10.57
N ASN A 394 -1.39 13.52 -10.61
CA ASN A 394 -1.81 14.22 -11.81
C ASN A 394 -0.69 14.19 -12.87
N ARG A 395 0.53 14.59 -12.50
CA ARG A 395 1.69 14.63 -13.39
C ARG A 395 2.00 13.26 -13.97
N THR A 396 2.05 12.23 -13.15
CA THR A 396 2.32 10.85 -13.60
C THR A 396 1.23 10.36 -14.55
N THR A 397 -0.05 10.51 -14.17
CA THR A 397 -1.19 10.02 -14.96
C THR A 397 -1.25 10.68 -16.33
N PHE A 398 -0.94 11.97 -16.42
CA PHE A 398 -0.97 12.73 -17.67
C PHE A 398 0.39 12.85 -18.38
N GLY A 399 1.39 12.06 -17.98
CA GLY A 399 2.68 11.96 -18.67
C GLY A 399 3.52 13.23 -18.61
N LYS A 400 3.45 13.96 -17.49
CA LYS A 400 4.31 15.09 -17.17
C LYS A 400 5.44 14.68 -16.24
N ASP A 401 6.50 15.48 -16.22
CA ASP A 401 7.57 15.28 -15.25
C ASP A 401 7.08 15.52 -13.84
N VAL A 402 7.49 14.66 -12.92
CA VAL A 402 7.00 14.66 -11.54
C VAL A 402 7.51 15.89 -10.78
N ALA A 403 8.75 16.32 -11.03
CA ALA A 403 9.36 17.45 -10.33
C ALA A 403 8.62 18.78 -10.57
N THR A 404 8.30 19.13 -11.82
CA THR A 404 7.74 20.45 -12.17
C THR A 404 6.33 20.40 -12.74
N GLY A 405 5.96 19.32 -13.43
CA GLY A 405 4.71 19.21 -14.18
C GLY A 405 4.69 19.98 -15.51
N GLN A 406 5.80 20.61 -15.91
CA GLN A 406 5.85 21.51 -17.06
C GLN A 406 6.29 20.80 -18.35
N LYS A 407 7.02 19.69 -18.24
CA LYS A 407 7.60 18.94 -19.35
C LYS A 407 6.82 17.66 -19.57
N VAL A 408 6.61 17.27 -20.82
CA VAL A 408 6.14 15.92 -21.15
C VAL A 408 7.32 14.95 -21.02
N THR A 409 7.12 13.81 -20.36
CA THR A 409 8.19 12.84 -20.14
C THR A 409 8.41 12.00 -21.39
N GLY A 410 9.51 12.28 -22.10
CA GLY A 410 10.04 11.39 -23.14
C GLY A 410 10.91 10.27 -22.54
N ALA A 411 11.34 9.33 -23.39
CA ALA A 411 12.16 8.19 -22.97
C ALA A 411 13.49 8.59 -22.29
N ASP A 412 14.05 9.74 -22.67
CA ASP A 412 15.36 10.23 -22.19
C ASP A 412 15.24 11.34 -21.12
N TYR A 413 14.01 11.69 -20.72
CA TYR A 413 13.81 12.67 -19.66
C TYR A 413 14.45 12.18 -18.36
N HIS A 414 15.15 13.06 -17.66
CA HIS A 414 15.68 12.76 -16.34
C HIS A 414 15.75 14.01 -15.46
N THR A 415 15.60 13.81 -14.16
CA THR A 415 15.85 14.85 -13.16
C THR A 415 17.36 15.06 -12.96
N THR A 416 17.71 16.26 -12.51
CA THR A 416 19.09 16.67 -12.26
C THR A 416 19.28 17.09 -10.81
N GLY A 417 20.49 16.91 -10.25
CA GLY A 417 20.80 17.26 -8.87
C GLY A 417 21.71 16.22 -8.22
N PRO A 418 21.83 16.21 -6.88
CA PRO A 418 22.55 15.21 -6.12
C PRO A 418 22.14 13.76 -6.44
N THR A 419 23.07 12.82 -6.39
CA THR A 419 22.83 11.41 -6.72
C THR A 419 21.97 10.66 -5.69
N ASP A 420 21.92 11.18 -4.47
CA ASP A 420 21.16 10.66 -3.35
C ASP A 420 20.36 11.77 -2.66
N SER A 421 19.39 11.39 -1.83
CA SER A 421 18.52 12.32 -1.12
C SER A 421 18.93 12.57 0.35
N TRP A 422 20.04 12.03 0.84
CA TRP A 422 20.40 12.06 2.27
C TRP A 422 20.81 13.45 2.77
N GLY A 423 21.21 14.36 1.86
CA GLY A 423 21.57 15.73 2.17
C GLY A 423 20.39 16.62 2.59
N TRP A 424 19.16 16.30 2.16
CA TRP A 424 17.95 16.97 2.64
C TRP A 424 17.59 16.39 4.00
N ARG A 425 17.96 17.10 5.06
CA ARG A 425 17.71 16.71 6.45
C ARG A 425 16.70 17.62 7.10
N ASN A 426 15.86 17.05 7.94
CA ASN A 426 14.89 17.75 8.76
C ASN A 426 15.20 17.52 10.25
N LYS A 427 14.60 18.30 11.12
CA LYS A 427 14.69 18.10 12.57
C LYS A 427 13.48 17.29 13.02
N MET A 428 13.69 16.19 13.74
CA MET A 428 12.58 15.45 14.33
C MET A 428 11.82 16.41 15.25
N PRO A 429 10.49 16.57 15.10
CA PRO A 429 9.72 17.34 16.06
C PRO A 429 9.82 16.69 17.45
N PRO A 430 9.51 17.41 18.53
CA PRO A 430 9.17 16.76 19.80
C PRO A 430 8.12 15.68 19.55
N LEU A 431 8.17 14.60 20.34
CA LEU A 431 7.15 13.55 20.26
C LEU A 431 5.78 14.20 20.41
N ILE A 432 4.92 13.91 19.43
CA ILE A 432 3.60 14.50 19.38
C ILE A 432 2.69 13.63 20.24
N GLN A 433 2.25 14.19 21.37
CA GLN A 433 1.30 13.58 22.29
C GLN A 433 -0.10 14.15 22.06
N ASP A 434 -1.13 13.32 22.22
CA ASP A 434 -2.54 13.72 22.25
C ASP A 434 -2.99 14.58 21.05
N SER A 435 -2.32 14.46 19.90
CA SER A 435 -2.72 15.19 18.70
C SER A 435 -3.72 14.36 17.92
N CYS A 436 -4.86 14.95 17.57
CA CYS A 436 -5.77 14.32 16.63
C CYS A 436 -5.98 15.18 15.39
N MET A 437 -5.79 14.54 14.23
CA MET A 437 -6.22 15.06 12.94
C MET A 437 -7.74 15.00 12.91
N VAL A 438 -8.38 16.04 13.44
CA VAL A 438 -9.81 16.24 13.27
C VAL A 438 -10.08 16.60 11.81
N GLU A 439 -11.09 15.95 11.22
CA GLU A 439 -11.63 16.38 9.95
C GLU A 439 -11.94 17.88 10.06
N GLY A 440 -11.23 18.70 9.29
CA GLY A 440 -11.60 20.11 9.16
C GLY A 440 -13.05 20.17 8.69
N LYS A 441 -13.82 21.18 9.13
CA LYS A 441 -15.20 21.36 8.68
C LYS A 441 -15.29 21.09 7.17
N PHE A 442 -16.16 20.18 6.74
CA PHE A 442 -16.49 19.98 5.34
C PHE A 442 -16.68 21.36 4.70
N LEU A 443 -15.74 21.73 3.83
CA LEU A 443 -15.77 23.03 3.21
C LEU A 443 -16.91 23.01 2.17
N PRO A 444 -17.79 24.02 2.15
CA PRO A 444 -18.89 24.07 1.17
C PRO A 444 -18.40 24.09 -0.29
N ALA A 445 -17.13 24.44 -0.50
CA ALA A 445 -16.44 24.34 -1.78
C ALA A 445 -15.29 23.35 -1.68
N ASN A 446 -15.12 22.51 -2.71
CA ASN A 446 -14.00 21.59 -2.83
C ASN A 446 -12.68 22.40 -2.84
N PRO A 447 -11.83 22.33 -1.79
CA PRO A 447 -10.59 23.11 -1.72
C PRO A 447 -9.59 22.71 -2.80
N TRP A 448 -9.76 21.52 -3.40
CA TRP A 448 -8.93 20.99 -4.47
C TRP A 448 -9.40 21.41 -5.86
N ALA A 449 -10.55 22.08 -5.99
CA ALA A 449 -11.09 22.49 -7.28
C ALA A 449 -10.13 23.43 -8.05
N ALA A 450 -9.42 24.30 -7.33
CA ALA A 450 -8.41 25.19 -7.92
C ALA A 450 -7.19 24.41 -8.46
N LEU A 451 -6.78 23.32 -7.80
CA LEU A 451 -5.65 22.49 -8.25
C LEU A 451 -6.00 21.62 -9.45
N ALA A 452 -7.27 21.27 -9.64
CA ALA A 452 -7.73 20.47 -10.78
C ALA A 452 -7.88 21.28 -12.08
N ALA A 453 -7.81 22.61 -12.00
CA ALA A 453 -7.93 23.53 -13.14
C ALA A 453 -6.57 23.94 -13.75
N GLU A 454 -5.46 23.55 -13.13
CA GLU A 454 -4.07 23.69 -13.62
C GLU A 454 -3.60 22.43 -14.36
#